data_AF-A0A8X8BHV9-F1
#
_entry.id   AF-A0A8X8BHV9-F1
#
_cell.length_a   1.000
_cell.length_b   1.000
_cell.length_c   1.000
_cell.angle_alpha   90.00
_cell.angle_beta   90.00
_cell.angle_gamma   90.00
#
_symmetry.space_group_name_H-M   'P 1'
#
loop_
_entity.id
_entity.type
_entity.pdbx_description
1 polymer ?
#
loop_
_entity_poly.entity_id
_entity_poly.type
_entity_poly.pdbx_seq_one_letter_code
_entity_poly.pdbx_strand_id
1 'polypeptide(L)'
;MKLTRVSLVDNNGQCIMDELVKPKEKIVDYLTKFSGVTEALLEPITTTLQDVQKQLKKLLPSNAVLVGHSLNFDLQALEVCKSHTA
;
A
#
# COMPACT_ATOMS: atom_id res chain seq x y z
N MET A 1 6.09 -11.08 0.18
CA MET A 1 6.31 -9.63 -0.08
C MET A 1 5.44 -8.84 0.89
N LYS A 2 5.90 -7.68 1.37
CA LYS A 2 5.16 -6.81 2.30
C LYS A 2 5.11 -5.39 1.73
N LEU A 3 4.01 -4.69 1.98
CA LEU A 3 3.81 -3.31 1.54
C LEU A 3 4.68 -2.35 2.35
N THR A 4 5.45 -1.50 1.67
CA THR A 4 6.28 -0.45 2.31
C THR A 4 5.95 0.95 1.84
N ARG A 5 5.20 1.09 0.73
CA ARG A 5 4.66 2.36 0.24
C ARG A 5 3.36 2.09 -0.50
N VAL A 6 2.41 3.01 -0.40
CA VAL A 6 1.20 3.04 -1.21
C VAL A 6 0.99 4.45 -1.76
N SER A 7 0.57 4.54 -3.01
CA SER A 7 0.18 5.83 -3.60
C SER A 7 -1.13 5.66 -4.35
N LEU A 8 -2.02 6.64 -4.24
CA LEU A 8 -3.31 6.67 -4.90
C LEU A 8 -3.46 8.01 -5.63
N VAL A 9 -3.92 7.93 -6.87
CA VAL A 9 -4.25 9.10 -7.70
C VAL A 9 -5.74 9.05 -8.08
N ASP A 10 -6.35 10.21 -8.24
CA ASP A 10 -7.72 10.32 -8.77
C ASP A 10 -7.74 10.27 -10.32
N ASN A 11 -8.93 10.42 -10.92
CA ASN A 11 -9.07 10.39 -12.38
C ASN A 11 -8.42 11.59 -13.10
N ASN A 12 -8.11 12.66 -12.38
CA ASN A 12 -7.41 13.84 -12.90
C ASN A 12 -5.89 13.68 -12.77
N GLY A 13 -5.41 12.57 -12.21
CA GLY A 13 -4.00 12.32 -11.91
C GLY A 13 -3.51 13.04 -10.65
N GLN A 14 -4.40 13.62 -9.84
CA GLN A 14 -4.00 14.24 -8.57
C GLN A 14 -3.69 13.14 -7.55
N CYS A 15 -2.51 13.24 -6.92
CA CYS A 15 -2.16 12.36 -5.81
C CYS A 15 -3.00 12.70 -4.58
N ILE A 16 -3.80 11.73 -4.14
CA ILE A 16 -4.71 11.85 -2.99
C ILE A 16 -4.23 11.03 -1.78
N MET A 17 -3.22 10.18 -1.97
CA MET A 17 -2.53 9.46 -0.90
C MET A 17 -1.13 9.08 -1.38
N ASP A 18 -0.11 9.29 -0.56
CA ASP A 18 1.25 8.77 -0.78
C ASP A 18 1.91 8.53 0.59
N GLU A 19 1.88 7.28 1.03
CA GLU A 19 2.20 6.92 2.42
C GLU A 19 3.25 5.82 2.45
N LEU A 20 4.22 5.97 3.35
CA LEU A 20 5.13 4.90 3.73
C LEU A 20 4.47 4.01 4.78
N VAL A 21 4.72 2.72 4.70
CA VAL A 21 4.15 1.72 5.61
C VAL A 21 5.27 0.98 6.30
N LYS A 22 5.20 0.89 7.63
CA LYS A 22 6.10 0.07 8.43
C LYS A 22 5.51 -1.33 8.58
N PRO A 23 6.12 -2.38 7.97
CA PRO A 23 5.70 -3.75 8.21
C PRO A 23 5.96 -4.14 9.67
N LYS A 24 5.11 -5.02 10.21
CA LYS A 24 5.28 -5.54 11.57
C LYS A 24 6.48 -6.48 11.65
N GLU A 25 6.71 -7.24 10.58
CA GLU A 25 7.83 -8.16 10.47
C GLU A 25 9.12 -7.44 10.08
N LYS A 26 10.26 -7.99 10.52
CA LYS A 26 11.58 -7.50 10.11
C LYS A 26 11.76 -7.65 8.59
N ILE A 27 12.17 -6.57 7.93
CA ILE A 27 12.51 -6.58 6.52
C ILE A 27 13.91 -7.20 6.36
N VAL A 28 14.00 -8.25 5.54
CA VAL A 28 15.29 -8.91 5.21
C VAL A 28 15.93 -8.27 3.99
N ASP A 29 15.12 -7.85 3.02
CA ASP A 29 15.55 -7.14 1.80
C ASP A 29 14.52 -6.05 1.46
N TYR A 30 14.99 -4.82 1.31
CA TYR A 30 14.17 -3.64 0.98
C TYR A 30 13.91 -3.49 -0.52
N LEU A 31 14.65 -4.24 -1.36
CA LEU A 31 14.59 -4.15 -2.81
C LEU A 31 14.75 -2.71 -3.31
N THR A 32 15.60 -1.91 -2.66
CA THR A 32 15.73 -0.45 -2.85
C THR A 32 15.93 -0.04 -4.30
N LYS A 33 16.65 -0.84 -5.10
CA LYS A 33 16.83 -0.60 -6.54
C LYS A 33 15.50 -0.49 -7.30
N PHE A 34 14.47 -1.21 -6.85
CA PHE A 34 13.15 -1.26 -7.47
C PHE A 34 12.14 -0.41 -6.71
N SER A 35 12.18 -0.40 -5.37
CA SER A 35 11.19 0.26 -4.51
C SER A 35 11.55 1.72 -4.19
N GLY A 36 12.82 2.09 -4.24
CA GLY A 36 13.34 3.35 -3.71
C GLY A 36 13.29 3.45 -2.17
N VAL A 37 12.82 2.40 -1.47
CA VAL A 37 12.67 2.40 -0.02
C VAL A 37 13.97 1.96 0.64
N THR A 38 14.41 2.70 1.66
CA THR A 38 15.58 2.38 2.50
C THR A 38 15.14 2.14 3.94
N GLU A 39 15.99 1.50 4.73
CA GLU A 39 15.76 1.33 6.16
C GLU A 39 15.63 2.68 6.88
N ALA A 40 16.51 3.63 6.58
CA ALA A 40 16.47 4.98 7.15
C ALA A 40 15.16 5.72 6.83
N LEU A 41 14.61 5.52 5.62
CA LEU A 41 13.33 6.09 5.23
C LEU A 41 12.16 5.53 6.05
N LEU A 42 12.23 4.26 6.46
CA LEU A 42 11.18 3.61 7.27
C LEU A 42 11.42 3.68 8.78
N GLU A 43 12.59 4.10 9.24
CA GLU A 43 12.92 4.17 10.67
C GLU A 43 11.98 5.08 11.47
N PRO A 44 11.67 6.32 11.03
CA PRO A 44 10.75 7.19 11.77
C PRO A 44 9.27 6.88 11.51
N ILE A 45 8.95 5.94 10.61
CA ILE A 45 7.58 5.70 10.16
C ILE A 45 6.85 4.75 11.12
N THR A 46 5.67 5.18 11.56
CA THR A 46 4.79 4.40 12.45
C THR A 46 3.50 3.95 11.77
N THR A 47 3.20 4.48 10.57
CA THR A 47 2.02 4.13 9.77
C THR A 47 1.98 2.63 9.50
N THR A 48 0.89 1.98 9.91
CA THR A 48 0.70 0.54 9.73
C THR A 48 -0.15 0.23 8.51
N LEU A 49 -0.14 -1.03 8.07
CA LEU A 49 -1.04 -1.51 7.02
C LEU A 49 -2.51 -1.24 7.37
N GLN A 50 -2.89 -1.39 8.65
CA GLN A 50 -4.25 -1.15 9.10
C GLN A 50 -4.67 0.32 8.97
N ASP A 51 -3.73 1.25 9.17
CA ASP A 51 -4.01 2.69 9.03
C ASP A 51 -4.26 3.06 7.58
N VAL A 52 -3.40 2.57 6.67
CA VAL A 52 -3.57 2.70 5.23
C VAL A 52 -4.89 2.10 4.75
N GLN A 53 -5.25 0.89 5.20
CA GLN A 53 -6.52 0.27 4.83
C GLN A 53 -7.73 1.11 5.27
N LYS A 54 -7.67 1.74 6.45
CA LYS A 54 -8.73 2.64 6.93
C LYS A 54 -8.79 3.91 6.10
N GLN A 55 -7.65 4.50 5.74
CA GLN A 55 -7.60 5.68 4.88
C GLN A 55 -8.15 5.38 3.49
N LEU A 56 -7.71 4.30 2.86
CA LEU A 56 -8.23 3.83 1.57
C LEU A 56 -9.75 3.66 1.59
N LYS A 57 -10.31 3.01 2.61
CA LYS A 57 -11.77 2.85 2.74
C LYS A 57 -12.53 4.17 2.88
N LYS A 58 -11.90 5.21 3.44
CA LYS A 58 -12.52 6.54 3.54
C LYS A 58 -12.42 7.32 2.23
N LEU A 59 -11.34 7.13 1.48
CA LEU A 59 -11.09 7.82 0.21
C LEU A 59 -11.87 7.20 -0.96
N LEU A 60 -12.02 5.86 -0.95
CA LEU A 60 -12.66 5.15 -2.04
C LEU A 60 -14.19 5.19 -1.91
N PRO A 61 -14.91 5.69 -2.92
CA PRO A 61 -16.37 5.56 -2.96
C PRO A 61 -16.77 4.07 -3.09
N SER A 62 -18.01 3.76 -2.73
CA SER A 62 -18.53 2.38 -2.76
C SER A 62 -18.53 1.73 -4.15
N ASN A 63 -18.54 2.55 -5.21
CA ASN A 63 -18.48 2.14 -6.61
C ASN A 63 -17.12 2.47 -7.27
N ALA A 64 -16.06 2.66 -6.47
CA ALA A 64 -14.73 2.92 -7.00
C ALA A 64 -14.26 1.80 -7.93
N VAL A 65 -13.74 2.17 -9.09
CA VAL A 65 -13.02 1.27 -9.99
C VAL A 65 -11.54 1.54 -9.84
N LEU A 66 -10.79 0.53 -9.39
CA LEU A 66 -9.33 0.61 -9.26
C LEU A 66 -8.67 0.31 -10.61
N VAL A 67 -7.74 1.17 -11.02
CA VAL A 67 -6.96 1.02 -12.26
C VAL A 67 -5.48 1.02 -11.90
N GLY A 68 -4.73 0.07 -12.45
CA GLY A 68 -3.30 -0.08 -12.22
C GLY A 68 -2.74 -1.29 -12.97
N HIS A 69 -1.42 -1.38 -13.05
CA HIS A 69 -0.75 -2.48 -13.73
C HIS A 69 -0.53 -3.65 -12.78
N SER A 70 -1.10 -4.82 -13.10
CA SER A 70 -0.96 -6.05 -12.28
C SER A 70 -1.47 -5.93 -10.84
N LEU A 71 -2.60 -5.22 -10.63
CA LEU A 71 -3.21 -4.94 -9.32
C LEU A 71 -3.39 -6.14 -8.38
N ASN A 72 -3.42 -7.37 -8.88
CA ASN A 72 -3.52 -8.56 -8.03
C ASN A 72 -2.39 -8.62 -6.98
N PHE A 73 -1.16 -8.25 -7.34
CA PHE A 73 -0.05 -8.23 -6.38
C PHE A 73 -0.19 -7.09 -5.36
N ASP A 74 -0.65 -5.92 -5.82
CA ASP A 74 -0.89 -4.77 -4.95
C ASP A 74 -2.01 -5.05 -3.94
N LEU A 75 -3.13 -5.61 -4.39
CA LEU A 75 -4.27 -5.96 -3.54
C LEU A 75 -3.95 -7.10 -2.57
N GLN A 76 -3.07 -8.03 -2.95
CA GLN A 76 -2.53 -9.04 -2.04
C GLN A 76 -1.61 -8.42 -0.98
N ALA A 77 -0.71 -7.51 -1.37
CA ALA A 77 0.17 -6.81 -0.44
C ALA A 77 -0.61 -5.86 0.51
N LEU A 78 -1.72 -5.30 0.02
CA LEU A 78 -2.69 -4.52 0.81
C LEU A 78 -3.59 -5.39 1.68
N GLU A 79 -3.57 -6.72 1.54
CA GLU A 79 -4.41 -7.68 2.27
C GLU A 79 -5.93 -7.35 2.22
N VAL A 80 -6.40 -6.71 1.14
CA VAL A 80 -7.80 -6.30 0.97
C VAL A 80 -8.67 -7.35 0.28
N CYS A 81 -8.06 -8.20 -0.56
CA CYS A 81 -8.71 -9.37 -1.14
C CYS A 81 -8.44 -10.58 -0.26
N LYS A 82 -9.30 -10.82 0.75
CA LYS A 82 -9.38 -12.16 1.34
C LYS A 82 -10.23 -13.02 0.41
N SER A 83 -9.63 -14.09 -0.12
CA SER A 83 -10.37 -15.14 -0.80
C SER A 83 -11.54 -15.58 0.07
N HIS A 84 -12.73 -15.72 -0.53
CA HIS A 84 -13.76 -16.60 0.00
C HIS A 84 -13.14 -18.00 0.04
N THR A 85 -12.57 -18.39 1.17
CA THR A 85 -12.36 -19.80 1.48
C THR A 85 -13.65 -20.24 2.16
N ALA A 86 -14.46 -20.97 1.40
CA ALA A 86 -15.60 -21.73 1.91
C ALA A 86 -15.14 -22.79 2.92
#